data_AF-A0A1E7GZA0-F1
#
_entry.id   AF-A0A1E7GZA0-F1
#
_cell.length_a   1.000
_cell.length_b   1.000
_cell.length_c   1.000
_cell.angle_alpha   90.00
_cell.angle_beta   90.00
_cell.angle_gamma   90.00
#
_symmetry.space_group_name_H-M   'P 1'
#
loop_
_entity.id
_entity.type
_entity.pdbx_description
1 polymer ?
#
loop_
_entity_poly.entity_id
_entity_poly.type
_entity_poly.pdbx_seq_one_letter_code
_entity_poly.pdbx_strand_id
1 'polypeptide(L)'
;MRHQKAGKKLNRTGSHRNAMFRNMVTSLFEHGRIRTTDAKAKELRGWADRMITLAKRGDVHARRQALSVMRDKTVVHKLFEEVQDRFGDKAGGYTNVIKIGIRRGDAAPISLVELVAAKKAKGLKKKKSKTARSAVDKVKDKAPARAEEKEKPTEAETTGNAEQQPAIPNPQSETQYTSKGSK
;
A
#
# COMPACT_ATOMS: atom_id res chain seq x y z
N MET A 1 3.90 38.61 13.05
CA MET A 1 4.61 37.30 13.07
C MET A 1 4.18 36.45 11.86
N ARG A 2 4.74 35.25 11.64
CA ARG A 2 4.28 34.31 10.58
C ARG A 2 3.35 33.24 11.15
N HIS A 3 2.10 33.60 11.44
CA HIS A 3 1.09 32.71 12.03
C HIS A 3 0.62 31.62 11.03
N GLN A 4 0.04 30.53 11.56
CA GLN A 4 -0.62 29.42 10.83
C GLN A 4 0.20 28.75 9.70
N LYS A 5 1.54 28.83 9.71
CA LYS A 5 2.39 28.30 8.62
C LYS A 5 2.65 26.80 8.74
N ALA A 6 1.75 26.00 8.15
CA ALA A 6 1.95 24.56 7.99
C ALA A 6 3.01 24.22 6.92
N GLY A 7 3.89 23.26 7.25
CA GLY A 7 4.89 22.68 6.34
C GLY A 7 6.10 23.55 6.03
N LYS A 8 7.19 22.92 5.55
CA LYS A 8 8.50 23.55 5.31
C LYS A 8 8.63 24.08 3.88
N LYS A 9 9.29 25.24 3.73
CA LYS A 9 9.60 25.83 2.40
C LYS A 9 10.72 25.07 1.65
N LEU A 10 11.65 24.45 2.38
CA LEU A 10 12.78 23.67 1.84
C LEU A 10 13.60 24.42 0.76
N ASN A 11 13.75 25.74 0.97
CA ASN A 11 14.44 26.70 0.10
C ASN A 11 14.04 26.58 -1.39
N ARG A 12 12.75 26.36 -1.67
CA ARG A 12 12.16 26.23 -3.01
C ARG A 12 10.97 27.17 -3.21
N THR A 13 10.62 27.40 -4.47
CA THR A 13 9.32 27.95 -4.88
C THR A 13 8.21 26.92 -4.66
N GLY A 14 6.95 27.37 -4.59
CA GLY A 14 5.80 26.47 -4.37
C GLY A 14 5.66 25.41 -5.46
N SER A 15 5.82 25.80 -6.73
CA SER A 15 5.76 24.92 -7.90
C SER A 15 6.84 23.83 -7.86
N HIS A 16 8.12 24.22 -7.72
CA HIS A 16 9.24 23.27 -7.59
C HIS A 16 9.05 22.35 -6.38
N ARG A 17 8.69 22.89 -5.20
CA ARG A 17 8.44 22.08 -4.00
C ARG A 17 7.37 21.01 -4.25
N ASN A 18 6.26 21.38 -4.89
CA ASN A 18 5.17 20.45 -5.19
C ASN A 18 5.60 19.39 -6.22
N ALA A 19 6.32 19.78 -7.28
CA ALA A 19 6.86 18.84 -8.26
C ALA A 19 7.85 17.83 -7.64
N MET A 20 8.76 18.31 -6.78
CA MET A 20 9.69 17.46 -6.03
C MET A 20 8.96 16.44 -5.14
N PHE A 21 7.88 16.84 -4.46
CA PHE A 21 7.09 15.89 -3.67
C PHE A 21 6.34 14.89 -4.54
N ARG A 22 5.69 15.31 -5.64
CA ARG A 22 5.04 14.38 -6.60
C ARG A 22 6.00 13.27 -7.08
N ASN A 23 7.24 13.65 -7.43
CA ASN A 23 8.26 12.68 -7.84
C ASN A 23 8.66 11.74 -6.67
N MET A 24 9.00 12.28 -5.49
CA MET A 24 9.38 11.47 -4.32
C MET A 24 8.26 10.53 -3.83
N VAL A 25 6.99 10.93 -3.96
CA VAL A 25 5.82 10.08 -3.67
C VAL A 25 5.74 8.92 -4.66
N THR A 26 5.93 9.20 -5.96
CA THR A 26 5.89 8.16 -7.01
C THR A 26 6.96 7.11 -6.77
N SER A 27 8.24 7.50 -6.62
CA SER A 27 9.34 6.56 -6.35
C SER A 27 9.23 5.81 -5.01
N LEU A 28 8.53 6.37 -4.02
CA LEU A 28 8.26 5.68 -2.75
C LEU A 28 7.26 4.52 -2.91
N PHE A 29 6.23 4.68 -3.76
CA PHE A 29 5.29 3.59 -4.05
C PHE A 29 5.84 2.58 -5.07
N GLU A 30 6.67 3.04 -6.00
CA GLU A 30 7.38 2.21 -6.97
C GLU A 30 8.32 1.22 -6.26
N HIS A 31 9.27 1.73 -5.46
CA HIS A 31 10.34 0.94 -4.82
C HIS A 31 10.07 0.56 -3.35
N GLY A 32 8.99 1.05 -2.73
CA GLY A 32 8.63 0.81 -1.33
C GLY A 32 9.49 1.54 -0.27
N ARG A 33 10.68 2.04 -0.64
CA ARG A 33 11.61 2.79 0.24
C ARG A 33 12.48 3.78 -0.53
N ILE A 34 12.76 4.94 0.05
CA ILE A 34 13.71 5.94 -0.49
C ILE A 34 14.60 6.54 0.60
N ARG A 35 15.80 7.00 0.24
CA ARG A 35 16.71 7.75 1.13
C ARG A 35 16.67 9.23 0.79
N THR A 36 16.41 10.10 1.77
CA THR A 36 16.30 11.56 1.56
C THR A 36 16.76 12.33 2.81
N THR A 37 16.74 13.66 2.80
CA THR A 37 17.09 14.44 4.00
C THR A 37 15.92 14.46 5.00
N ASP A 38 16.20 14.50 6.30
CA ASP A 38 15.18 14.47 7.38
C ASP A 38 14.07 15.52 7.18
N ALA A 39 14.44 16.72 6.73
CA ALA A 39 13.49 17.80 6.45
C ALA A 39 12.56 17.51 5.24
N LYS A 40 12.99 16.71 4.26
CA LYS A 40 12.14 16.21 3.17
C LYS A 40 11.30 15.02 3.62
N ALA A 41 11.90 14.10 4.38
CA ALA A 41 11.26 12.87 4.86
C ALA A 41 10.02 13.16 5.74
N LYS A 42 10.13 14.12 6.66
CA LYS A 42 9.02 14.51 7.56
C LYS A 42 7.82 15.12 6.82
N GLU A 43 8.07 15.90 5.77
CA GLU A 43 7.02 16.46 4.92
C GLU A 43 6.39 15.40 4.01
N LEU A 44 7.20 14.47 3.48
CA LEU A 44 6.77 13.41 2.55
C LEU A 44 5.72 12.49 3.18
N ARG A 45 5.82 12.19 4.48
CA ARG A 45 4.81 11.42 5.24
C ARG A 45 3.39 11.94 5.01
N GLY A 46 3.17 13.25 5.07
CA GLY A 46 1.85 13.86 4.90
C GLY A 46 1.29 13.78 3.47
N TRP A 47 2.15 13.56 2.47
CA TRP A 47 1.74 13.26 1.09
C TRP A 47 1.47 11.77 0.90
N ALA A 48 2.39 10.91 1.33
CA ALA A 48 2.30 9.46 1.17
C ALA A 48 1.09 8.88 1.94
N ASP A 49 0.92 9.24 3.20
CA ASP A 49 -0.20 8.76 4.01
C ASP A 49 -1.56 9.24 3.44
N ARG A 50 -1.59 10.41 2.78
CA ARG A 50 -2.80 10.90 2.07
C ARG A 50 -3.10 10.05 0.84
N MET A 51 -2.11 9.69 0.03
CA MET A 51 -2.32 8.82 -1.14
C MET A 51 -2.77 7.41 -0.73
N ILE A 52 -2.27 6.89 0.39
CA ILE A 52 -2.72 5.59 0.93
C ILE A 52 -4.17 5.67 1.42
N THR A 53 -4.56 6.73 2.13
CA THR A 53 -5.96 6.94 2.53
C THR A 53 -6.90 7.13 1.32
N LEU A 54 -6.43 7.71 0.20
CA LEU A 54 -7.18 7.72 -1.06
C LEU A 54 -7.32 6.30 -1.64
N ALA A 55 -6.21 5.55 -1.72
CA ALA A 55 -6.20 4.19 -2.26
C ALA A 55 -7.11 3.25 -1.45
N LYS A 56 -7.11 3.34 -0.12
CA LYS A 56 -8.02 2.58 0.76
C LYS A 56 -9.51 2.85 0.51
N ARG A 57 -9.88 4.00 -0.08
CA ARG A 57 -11.28 4.32 -0.45
C ARG A 57 -11.71 3.62 -1.75
N GLY A 58 -10.77 3.24 -2.61
CA GLY A 58 -11.01 2.49 -3.85
C GLY A 58 -11.71 3.22 -5.00
N ASP A 59 -12.49 4.26 -4.71
CA ASP A 59 -13.41 4.91 -5.63
C ASP A 59 -12.76 5.61 -6.84
N VAL A 60 -13.53 5.74 -7.92
CA VAL A 60 -13.10 6.40 -9.17
C VAL A 60 -12.65 7.85 -8.90
N HIS A 61 -13.26 8.52 -7.91
CA HIS A 61 -12.86 9.86 -7.53
C HIS A 61 -11.49 9.89 -6.83
N ALA A 62 -11.19 8.99 -5.89
CA ALA A 62 -9.84 8.84 -5.32
C ALA A 62 -8.79 8.49 -6.38
N ARG A 63 -9.11 7.64 -7.36
CA ARG A 63 -8.19 7.33 -8.48
C ARG A 63 -7.86 8.58 -9.29
N ARG A 64 -8.85 9.41 -9.61
CA ARG A 64 -8.65 10.74 -10.26
C ARG A 64 -7.84 11.70 -9.37
N GLN A 65 -8.13 11.76 -8.07
CA GLN A 65 -7.37 12.57 -7.11
C GLN A 65 -5.90 12.12 -7.00
N ALA A 66 -5.63 10.82 -6.98
CA ALA A 66 -4.27 10.27 -6.94
C ALA A 66 -3.47 10.58 -8.21
N LEU A 67 -4.10 10.45 -9.40
CA LEU A 67 -3.51 10.83 -10.69
C LEU A 67 -3.20 12.33 -10.80
N SER A 68 -3.87 13.19 -10.03
CA SER A 68 -3.52 14.62 -9.93
C SER A 68 -2.21 14.87 -9.17
N VAL A 69 -1.67 13.85 -8.48
CA VAL A 69 -0.43 13.92 -7.69
C VAL A 69 0.65 13.05 -8.34
N MET A 70 0.39 11.76 -8.52
CA MET A 70 1.27 10.79 -9.14
C MET A 70 0.99 10.74 -10.64
N ARG A 71 1.99 11.04 -11.47
CA ARG A 71 1.83 11.09 -12.93
C ARG A 71 1.81 9.72 -13.59
N ASP A 72 2.39 8.71 -12.95
CA ASP A 72 2.47 7.36 -13.49
C ASP A 72 1.20 6.56 -13.15
N LYS A 73 0.53 6.06 -14.20
CA LYS A 73 -0.67 5.22 -14.09
C LYS A 73 -0.35 3.86 -13.47
N THR A 74 0.83 3.28 -13.75
CA THR A 74 1.23 1.95 -13.28
C THR A 74 1.41 1.92 -11.76
N VAL A 75 2.07 2.95 -11.20
CA VAL A 75 2.29 3.08 -9.76
C VAL A 75 0.98 3.38 -9.02
N VAL A 76 0.04 4.13 -9.63
CA VAL A 76 -1.31 4.32 -9.07
C VAL A 76 -2.14 3.03 -9.14
N HIS A 77 -2.07 2.25 -10.22
CA HIS A 77 -2.73 0.95 -10.35
C HIS A 77 -2.29 -0.01 -9.24
N LYS A 78 -0.98 -0.28 -9.16
CA LYS A 78 -0.33 -1.11 -8.14
C LYS A 78 -0.67 -0.65 -6.71
N LEU A 79 -0.67 0.66 -6.46
CA LEU A 79 -1.04 1.21 -5.16
C LEU A 79 -2.49 0.84 -4.79
N PHE A 80 -3.46 1.01 -5.69
CA PHE A 80 -4.87 0.70 -5.39
C PHE A 80 -5.16 -0.80 -5.24
N GLU A 81 -4.28 -1.68 -5.71
CA GLU A 81 -4.37 -3.12 -5.51
C GLU A 81 -3.70 -3.55 -4.19
N GLU A 82 -2.41 -3.24 -4.01
CA GLU A 82 -1.63 -3.67 -2.84
C GLU A 82 -2.11 -3.02 -1.51
N VAL A 83 -2.91 -1.94 -1.56
CA VAL A 83 -3.22 -1.13 -0.36
C VAL A 83 -4.03 -1.88 0.70
N GLN A 84 -4.98 -2.72 0.31
CA GLN A 84 -5.86 -3.36 1.30
C GLN A 84 -5.10 -4.46 2.06
N ASP A 85 -4.40 -5.33 1.34
CA ASP A 85 -3.54 -6.38 1.92
C ASP A 85 -2.43 -5.83 2.81
N ARG A 86 -1.90 -4.63 2.49
CA ARG A 86 -0.81 -4.00 3.27
C ARG A 86 -1.30 -3.16 4.43
N PHE A 87 -2.44 -2.48 4.28
CA PHE A 87 -2.84 -1.38 5.17
C PHE A 87 -4.31 -1.40 5.62
N GLY A 88 -5.12 -2.42 5.26
CA GLY A 88 -6.54 -2.54 5.59
C GLY A 88 -6.85 -2.31 7.07
N ASP A 89 -6.21 -3.08 7.97
CA ASP A 89 -6.34 -2.97 9.43
C ASP A 89 -5.87 -1.64 10.04
N LYS A 90 -5.17 -0.79 9.26
CA LYS A 90 -4.41 0.35 9.78
C LYS A 90 -5.15 1.67 9.55
N ALA A 91 -5.45 2.40 10.61
CA ALA A 91 -6.13 3.70 10.56
C ALA A 91 -5.21 4.87 10.14
N GLY A 92 -3.88 4.71 10.17
CA GLY A 92 -2.94 5.76 9.79
C GLY A 92 -1.47 5.45 10.12
N GLY A 93 -0.58 6.37 9.75
CA GLY A 93 0.87 6.24 9.95
C GLY A 93 1.45 5.11 9.11
N TYR A 94 1.30 5.20 7.80
CA TYR A 94 1.66 4.12 6.87
C TYR A 94 3.13 4.20 6.41
N THR A 95 3.81 5.31 6.70
CA THR A 95 5.23 5.55 6.40
C THR A 95 6.10 5.71 7.65
N ASN A 96 7.07 4.81 7.81
CA ASN A 96 8.14 4.98 8.79
C ASN A 96 9.16 6.00 8.27
N VAL A 97 9.81 6.70 9.20
CA VAL A 97 10.95 7.59 8.90
C VAL A 97 12.07 7.26 9.89
N ILE A 98 13.12 6.61 9.41
CA ILE A 98 14.24 6.11 10.21
C ILE A 98 15.45 6.99 9.93
N LYS A 99 16.08 7.58 10.95
CA LYS A 99 17.35 8.30 10.79
C LYS A 99 18.46 7.30 10.46
N ILE A 100 19.20 7.51 9.38
CA ILE A 100 20.35 6.66 9.01
C ILE A 100 21.66 7.26 9.55
N GLY A 101 21.80 8.59 9.53
CA GLY A 101 23.02 9.28 9.91
C GLY A 101 23.16 10.62 9.21
N ILE A 102 24.41 11.06 9.01
CA ILE A 102 24.78 12.35 8.42
C ILE A 102 25.44 12.14 7.06
N ARG A 103 25.16 13.02 6.09
CA ARG A 103 25.77 13.02 4.76
C ARG A 103 27.19 13.59 4.81
N ARG A 104 28.15 12.93 4.15
CA ARG A 104 29.49 13.48 3.93
C ARG A 104 29.42 14.63 2.92
N GLY A 105 30.14 15.73 3.16
CA GLY A 105 30.08 16.95 2.35
C GLY A 105 29.25 18.06 3.01
N ASP A 106 27.92 18.00 2.91
CA ASP A 106 27.00 19.06 3.38
C ASP A 106 26.52 18.91 4.84
N ALA A 107 27.01 17.88 5.56
CA ALA A 107 26.57 17.50 6.91
C ALA A 107 25.03 17.33 7.07
N ALA A 108 24.28 17.10 5.98
CA ALA A 108 22.83 17.02 6.05
C ALA A 108 22.35 15.71 6.70
N PRO A 109 21.42 15.75 7.68
CA PRO A 109 20.85 14.54 8.27
C PRO A 109 20.01 13.77 7.25
N ILE A 110 20.32 12.48 7.07
CA ILE A 110 19.64 11.56 6.16
C ILE A 110 18.65 10.68 6.93
N SER A 111 17.48 10.47 6.33
CA SER A 111 16.50 9.48 6.77
C SER A 111 16.11 8.52 5.64
N LEU A 112 15.89 7.26 5.98
CA LEU A 112 15.10 6.34 5.18
C LEU A 112 13.62 6.70 5.36
N VAL A 113 12.87 6.73 4.28
CA VAL A 113 11.40 6.66 4.29
C VAL A 113 11.04 5.31 3.70
N GLU A 114 10.20 4.55 4.38
CA GLU A 114 9.75 3.23 3.95
C GLU A 114 8.25 3.09 4.20
N LEU A 115 7.59 2.29 3.37
CA LEU A 115 6.23 1.83 3.62
C LEU A 115 6.24 0.78 4.73
N VAL A 116 5.30 0.86 5.67
CA VAL A 116 5.11 -0.16 6.71
C VAL A 116 4.74 -1.49 6.05
N ALA A 117 5.50 -2.54 6.35
CA ALA A 117 5.22 -3.88 5.83
C ALA A 117 3.87 -4.40 6.33
N ALA A 118 3.16 -5.14 5.47
CA ALA A 118 1.97 -5.91 5.86
C ALA A 118 2.30 -6.78 7.08
N LYS A 119 1.38 -6.86 8.05
CA LYS A 119 1.44 -7.88 9.09
C LYS A 119 1.14 -9.24 8.46
N LYS A 120 2.12 -9.88 7.81
CA LYS A 120 2.03 -11.33 7.56
C LYS A 120 1.71 -11.99 8.89
N ALA A 121 0.61 -12.73 8.94
CA ALA A 121 0.16 -13.41 10.13
C ALA A 121 1.21 -14.44 10.56
N LYS A 122 2.14 -14.03 11.45
CA LYS A 122 3.01 -14.96 12.18
C LYS A 122 2.08 -15.82 13.02
N GLY A 123 1.76 -17.01 12.49
CA GLY A 123 0.78 -17.92 13.08
C GLY A 123 1.08 -18.11 14.56
N LEU A 124 0.17 -17.62 15.40
CA LEU A 124 0.27 -17.72 16.86
C LEU A 124 0.06 -19.18 17.24
N LYS A 125 1.12 -20.00 17.13
CA LYS A 125 1.19 -21.33 17.71
C LYS A 125 0.99 -21.17 19.21
N LYS A 126 -0.26 -21.36 19.66
CA LYS A 126 -0.67 -21.30 21.07
C LYS A 126 0.20 -22.28 21.86
N LYS A 127 1.26 -21.76 22.49
CA LYS A 127 2.17 -22.53 23.34
C LYS A 127 1.41 -22.89 24.62
N LYS A 128 0.65 -23.99 24.59
CA LYS A 128 -0.09 -24.52 25.75
C LYS A 128 0.88 -24.59 26.94
N SER A 129 0.63 -23.76 27.95
CA SER A 129 1.38 -23.76 29.20
C SER A 129 1.13 -25.07 29.95
N LYS A 130 2.20 -25.87 30.13
CA LYS A 130 2.16 -27.07 30.98
C LYS A 130 2.18 -26.65 32.46
N THR A 131 1.03 -26.28 33.01
CA THR A 131 0.89 -25.93 34.44
C THR A 131 -0.36 -26.59 35.05
N ALA A 132 -0.49 -27.91 34.88
CA ALA A 132 -1.59 -28.72 35.40
C ALA A 132 -1.17 -30.19 35.60
N ARG A 133 -0.16 -30.44 36.45
CA ARG A 133 0.30 -31.78 36.86
C ARG A 133 0.92 -31.78 38.27
N SER A 134 0.15 -31.36 39.28
CA SER A 134 0.51 -31.52 40.71
C SER A 134 -0.66 -31.21 41.64
N ALA A 135 -1.80 -31.88 41.44
CA ALA A 135 -2.90 -31.96 42.39
C ALA A 135 -3.42 -33.40 42.32
N VAL A 136 -3.22 -34.16 43.40
CA VAL A 136 -3.40 -35.62 43.46
C VAL A 136 -4.77 -35.97 44.04
N ASP A 137 -5.28 -37.11 43.58
CA ASP A 137 -6.52 -37.81 43.94
C ASP A 137 -7.29 -37.37 45.19
N LYS A 138 -8.61 -37.16 45.01
CA LYS A 138 -9.62 -37.79 45.90
C LYS A 138 -11.04 -37.80 45.35
N VAL A 139 -11.77 -38.85 45.76
CA VAL A 139 -13.23 -39.09 45.73
C VAL A 139 -13.85 -39.47 44.36
N LYS A 140 -14.38 -40.71 44.35
CA LYS A 140 -15.30 -41.33 43.37
C LYS A 140 -16.64 -40.55 43.35
N ASP A 141 -17.50 -40.61 42.33
CA ASP A 141 -18.29 -41.80 42.00
C ASP A 141 -19.24 -41.60 40.78
N LYS A 142 -19.70 -42.72 40.22
CA LYS A 142 -20.86 -42.90 39.30
C LYS A 142 -20.79 -42.33 37.85
N ALA A 143 -21.52 -43.03 36.97
CA ALA A 143 -21.75 -42.81 35.53
C ALA A 143 -23.28 -42.99 35.25
N PRO A 144 -23.85 -43.09 34.02
CA PRO A 144 -23.26 -43.05 32.65
C PRO A 144 -24.09 -42.32 31.53
N ALA A 145 -23.58 -42.38 30.29
CA ALA A 145 -24.27 -42.54 28.98
C ALA A 145 -25.26 -41.49 28.35
N ARG A 146 -24.87 -40.96 27.16
CA ARG A 146 -25.61 -40.79 25.87
C ARG A 146 -24.59 -40.25 24.82
N ALA A 147 -24.30 -40.86 23.66
CA ALA A 147 -25.02 -40.88 22.36
C ALA A 147 -25.44 -39.46 21.84
N GLU A 148 -25.26 -39.07 20.57
CA GLU A 148 -24.75 -39.78 19.36
C GLU A 148 -24.35 -38.80 18.19
N GLU A 149 -24.10 -39.38 17.02
CA GLU A 149 -23.83 -38.89 15.63
C GLU A 149 -24.79 -37.78 15.06
N LYS A 150 -24.66 -37.11 13.87
CA LYS A 150 -23.72 -37.16 12.70
C LYS A 150 -23.82 -35.93 11.73
N GLU A 151 -22.72 -35.67 11.00
CA GLU A 151 -22.58 -35.31 9.54
C GLU A 151 -23.14 -34.01 8.84
N LYS A 152 -22.82 -33.95 7.52
CA LYS A 152 -22.79 -32.89 6.47
C LYS A 152 -23.12 -33.59 5.10
N PRO A 153 -23.02 -32.98 3.88
CA PRO A 153 -22.90 -31.56 3.49
C PRO A 153 -24.25 -30.90 3.06
N THR A 154 -24.70 -30.55 1.82
CA THR A 154 -24.25 -30.53 0.39
C THR A 154 -25.28 -29.69 -0.43
N GLU A 155 -25.12 -29.35 -1.71
CA GLU A 155 -24.12 -28.50 -2.43
C GLU A 155 -24.62 -28.23 -3.89
N ALA A 156 -24.08 -27.22 -4.60
CA ALA A 156 -24.18 -27.01 -6.08
C ALA A 156 -25.57 -26.69 -6.72
N GLU A 157 -25.75 -26.26 -8.00
CA GLU A 157 -24.79 -25.97 -9.09
C GLU A 157 -25.25 -24.86 -10.08
N THR A 158 -24.35 -24.53 -11.01
CA THR A 158 -24.28 -23.49 -12.07
C THR A 158 -25.41 -23.35 -13.10
N THR A 159 -25.52 -22.15 -13.71
CA THR A 159 -25.17 -21.85 -15.13
C THR A 159 -25.38 -20.35 -15.41
N GLY A 160 -24.75 -19.71 -16.41
CA GLY A 160 -23.79 -20.21 -17.38
C GLY A 160 -24.11 -19.75 -18.81
N ASN A 161 -23.66 -18.56 -19.20
CA ASN A 161 -23.66 -18.15 -20.61
C ASN A 161 -22.43 -17.27 -20.91
N ALA A 162 -21.68 -17.65 -21.94
CA ALA A 162 -20.50 -16.93 -22.40
C ALA A 162 -20.30 -17.20 -23.89
N GLU A 163 -20.66 -16.23 -24.74
CA GLU A 163 -20.10 -16.16 -26.09
C GLU A 163 -20.33 -14.79 -26.74
N GLN A 164 -19.23 -14.15 -27.17
CA GLN A 164 -19.00 -13.55 -28.50
C GLN A 164 -18.00 -12.39 -28.46
N GLN A 165 -16.75 -12.72 -28.85
CA GLN A 165 -15.86 -11.77 -29.51
C GLN A 165 -15.86 -12.09 -31.01
N PRO A 166 -15.84 -11.10 -31.90
CA PRO A 166 -15.26 -11.24 -33.23
C PRO A 166 -13.86 -10.63 -33.31
N ALA A 167 -13.05 -11.16 -34.22
CA ALA A 167 -11.59 -10.97 -34.28
C ALA A 167 -11.10 -9.59 -34.76
N ILE A 168 -9.82 -9.33 -34.48
CA ILE A 168 -9.01 -8.23 -35.03
C ILE A 168 -8.62 -8.56 -36.48
N PRO A 169 -8.58 -7.55 -37.38
CA PRO A 169 -7.47 -7.47 -38.33
C PRO A 169 -6.74 -6.11 -38.33
N ASN A 170 -5.44 -6.16 -38.56
CA ASN A 170 -4.45 -5.07 -38.63
C ASN A 170 -3.18 -5.67 -39.31
N PRO A 171 -2.19 -4.94 -39.88
CA PRO A 171 -2.07 -3.51 -40.19
C PRO A 171 -1.56 -3.22 -41.62
N GLN A 172 -2.34 -2.62 -42.54
CA GLN A 172 -1.78 -2.12 -43.81
C GLN A 172 -2.42 -0.83 -44.34
N SER A 173 -1.67 0.28 -44.27
CA SER A 173 -1.46 1.22 -45.39
C SER A 173 -0.46 2.31 -44.94
N GLU A 174 0.70 2.35 -45.59
CA GLU A 174 1.61 3.49 -45.48
C GLU A 174 0.97 4.70 -46.19
N THR A 175 1.02 5.88 -45.58
CA THR A 175 0.79 7.15 -46.30
C THR A 175 1.96 8.07 -46.02
N GLN A 176 2.77 8.28 -47.06
CA GLN A 176 4.03 9.00 -46.98
C GLN A 176 3.77 10.50 -46.80
N TYR A 177 4.11 11.06 -45.63
CA TYR A 177 4.05 12.51 -45.44
C TYR A 177 5.25 13.15 -46.15
N THR A 178 5.02 13.65 -47.36
CA THR A 178 6.07 14.21 -48.22
C THR A 178 6.65 15.51 -47.64
N SER A 179 7.97 15.62 -47.69
CA SER A 179 8.72 16.77 -47.20
C SER A 179 8.62 17.97 -48.16
N LYS A 180 7.58 18.79 -47.98
CA LYS A 180 7.61 20.20 -48.38
C LYS A 180 8.12 21.03 -47.20
N GLY A 181 9.17 21.84 -47.28
CA GLY A 181 10.02 22.18 -48.43
C GLY A 181 9.99 23.67 -48.73
N SER A 182 10.88 24.41 -48.06
CA SER A 182 11.34 25.78 -48.36
C SER A 182 10.31 26.84 -48.76
N LYS A 183 10.03 27.76 -47.83
CA LYS A 183 10.35 29.19 -47.98
C LYS A 183 10.39 29.89 -46.63
#